data_AF-W2UTM6-F1
#
_entry.id   AF-W2UTM6-F1
#
_cell.length_a   1.000
_cell.length_b   1.000
_cell.length_c   1.000
_cell.angle_alpha   90.00
_cell.angle_beta   90.00
_cell.angle_gamma   90.00
#
_symmetry.space_group_name_H-M   'P 1'
#
loop_
_entity.id
_entity.type
_entity.pdbx_description
1 polymer ?
#
loop_
_entity_poly.entity_id
_entity_poly.type
_entity_poly.pdbx_seq_one_letter_code
_entity_poly.pdbx_strand_id
1 'polypeptide(L)'
;MKIRSITFKPPEPKLKVIKSVTVYLSEKHSEIIIAPISKEPKAGYHYEQKDCEVIELNSSMEIIGKAIKRNFDKFNIEEKKTGMGNKSDWPAFKASKEKSMRRFEEKYRRISIRGLTDRNNTLRIETVLNLPIEIDLTSTISAHCEPSELGNRILKMFRSEITERK
;
A
#
# COMPACT_ATOMS: atom_id res chain seq x y z
N MET A 1 21.98 -36.98 23.59
CA MET A 1 21.18 -35.75 23.86
C MET A 1 20.31 -35.48 22.64
N LYS A 2 18.99 -35.73 22.71
CA LYS A 2 18.07 -35.51 21.56
C LYS A 2 17.57 -34.07 21.61
N ILE A 3 18.01 -33.24 20.68
CA ILE A 3 17.47 -31.89 20.47
C ILE A 3 16.04 -32.07 19.98
N ARG A 4 15.05 -31.78 20.83
CA ARG A 4 13.65 -31.66 20.40
C ARG A 4 13.57 -30.40 19.55
N SER A 5 13.29 -30.55 18.26
CA SER A 5 12.95 -29.41 17.42
C SER A 5 11.68 -28.77 18.01
N ILE A 6 11.84 -27.58 18.58
CA ILE A 6 10.68 -26.77 18.97
C ILE A 6 10.18 -26.18 17.66
N THR A 7 9.22 -26.85 17.03
CA THR A 7 8.56 -26.33 15.84
C THR A 7 7.74 -25.13 16.28
N PHE A 8 8.28 -23.92 16.09
CA PHE A 8 7.53 -22.69 16.29
C PHE A 8 6.43 -22.65 15.22
N LYS A 9 5.20 -22.96 15.64
CA LYS A 9 4.01 -22.69 14.82
C LYS A 9 3.62 -21.23 15.10
N PRO A 10 3.78 -20.30 14.14
CA PRO A 10 3.25 -18.96 14.33
C PRO A 10 1.73 -19.06 14.57
N PRO A 11 1.15 -18.19 15.40
CA PRO A 11 -0.28 -18.21 15.67
C PRO A 11 -1.04 -18.12 14.35
N GLU A 12 -2.05 -18.97 14.19
CA GLU A 12 -2.87 -18.91 12.98
C GLU A 12 -3.58 -17.55 12.92
N PRO A 13 -3.55 -16.87 11.74
CA PRO A 13 -4.22 -15.59 11.61
C PRO A 13 -5.73 -15.79 11.82
N LYS A 14 -6.35 -14.93 12.63
CA LYS A 14 -7.80 -14.93 12.87
C LYS A 14 -8.62 -14.80 11.59
N LEU A 15 -8.04 -14.22 10.54
CA LEU A 15 -8.62 -14.06 9.21
C LEU A 15 -7.60 -14.51 8.16
N LYS A 16 -7.89 -15.59 7.43
CA LYS A 16 -7.12 -16.02 6.26
C LYS A 16 -7.46 -15.13 5.07
N VAL A 17 -6.91 -13.93 5.04
CA VAL A 17 -7.16 -12.94 3.99
C VAL A 17 -5.87 -12.21 3.64
N ILE A 18 -5.64 -11.98 2.35
CA ILE A 18 -4.58 -11.09 1.88
C ILE A 18 -5.00 -9.65 2.21
N LYS A 19 -4.28 -9.04 3.15
CA LYS A 19 -4.46 -7.64 3.51
C LYS A 19 -3.80 -6.74 2.47
N SER A 20 -4.27 -5.51 2.38
CA SER A 20 -3.67 -4.50 1.51
C SER A 20 -3.79 -3.08 2.06
N VAL A 21 -2.87 -2.24 1.61
CA VAL A 21 -2.91 -0.78 1.76
C VAL A 21 -2.43 -0.17 0.45
N THR A 22 -3.02 0.94 0.03
CA THR A 22 -2.54 1.71 -1.12
C THR A 22 -1.90 2.99 -0.63
N VAL A 23 -0.76 3.37 -1.23
CA VAL A 23 -0.05 4.60 -0.93
C VAL A 23 0.01 5.44 -2.21
N TYR A 24 -0.23 6.73 -2.08
CA TYR A 24 -0.14 7.70 -3.18
C TYR A 24 0.88 8.76 -2.79
N LEU A 25 1.93 8.92 -3.59
CA LEU A 25 3.02 9.85 -3.31
C LEU A 25 3.04 10.96 -4.36
N SER A 26 3.18 12.22 -3.93
CA SER A 26 3.29 13.35 -4.85
C SER A 26 4.42 14.29 -4.45
N GLU A 27 5.38 14.49 -5.36
CA GLU A 27 6.39 15.53 -5.20
C GLU A 27 5.76 16.93 -5.29
N LYS A 28 4.75 17.08 -6.18
CA LYS A 28 4.08 18.36 -6.41
C LYS A 28 3.40 18.91 -5.18
N HIS A 29 2.80 18.02 -4.38
CA HIS A 29 2.12 18.37 -3.13
C HIS A 29 2.99 18.12 -1.89
N SER A 30 4.17 17.51 -2.06
CA SER A 30 5.07 17.14 -0.97
C SER A 30 4.36 16.30 0.11
N GLU A 31 3.48 15.40 -0.29
CA GLU A 31 2.69 14.57 0.62
C GLU A 31 2.62 13.09 0.19
N ILE A 32 2.28 12.27 1.16
CA ILE A 32 1.99 10.85 1.03
C ILE A 32 0.60 10.61 1.60
N ILE A 33 -0.32 10.11 0.77
CA ILE A 33 -1.65 9.68 1.19
C ILE A 33 -1.61 8.16 1.35
N ILE A 34 -1.98 7.68 2.53
CA ILE A 34 -2.02 6.26 2.87
C ILE A 34 -3.49 5.88 3.04
N ALA A 35 -3.98 5.05 2.12
CA ALA A 35 -5.36 4.60 2.06
C ALA A 35 -5.47 3.14 2.53
N PRO A 36 -5.97 2.89 3.76
CA PRO A 36 -6.35 1.57 4.19
C PRO A 36 -7.39 0.95 3.25
N ILE A 37 -7.35 -0.37 3.11
CA ILE A 37 -8.25 -1.09 2.20
C ILE A 37 -9.20 -1.99 3.00
N SER A 38 -10.44 -2.07 2.55
CA SER A 38 -11.43 -3.06 2.96
C SER A 38 -11.67 -4.07 1.84
N LYS A 39 -12.10 -5.27 2.20
CA LYS A 39 -12.60 -6.28 1.26
C LYS A 39 -14.10 -6.46 1.45
N GLU A 40 -14.85 -6.38 0.36
CA GLU A 40 -16.28 -6.68 0.36
C GLU A 40 -16.46 -8.22 0.43
N PRO A 41 -17.21 -8.76 1.41
CA PRO A 41 -17.30 -10.20 1.66
C PRO A 41 -18.03 -11.01 0.59
N LYS A 42 -19.05 -10.44 -0.08
CA LYS A 42 -19.94 -11.15 -1.03
C LYS A 42 -19.38 -11.13 -2.45
N ALA A 43 -18.98 -9.96 -2.93
CA ALA A 43 -18.47 -9.71 -4.27
C ALA A 43 -16.94 -9.82 -4.35
N GLY A 44 -16.23 -9.79 -3.21
CA GLY A 44 -14.79 -10.07 -3.14
C GLY A 44 -13.86 -8.95 -3.62
N TYR A 45 -14.39 -7.82 -4.08
CA TYR A 45 -13.59 -6.67 -4.51
C TYR A 45 -13.02 -5.90 -3.30
N HIS A 46 -11.97 -5.12 -3.57
CA HIS A 46 -11.30 -4.27 -2.58
C HIS A 46 -11.67 -2.80 -2.81
N TYR A 47 -11.77 -2.03 -1.73
CA TYR A 47 -12.06 -0.61 -1.79
C TYR A 47 -11.35 0.17 -0.67
N GLU A 48 -11.04 1.43 -0.92
CA GLU A 48 -10.44 2.33 0.07
C GLU A 48 -11.43 2.62 1.22
N GLN A 49 -10.93 2.56 2.45
CA GLN A 49 -11.65 3.00 3.64
C GLN A 49 -11.82 4.51 3.64
N LYS A 50 -12.90 4.98 4.30
CA LYS A 50 -13.27 6.40 4.33
C LYS A 50 -12.14 7.33 4.78
N ASP A 51 -11.35 6.90 5.77
CA ASP A 51 -10.31 7.72 6.37
C ASP A 51 -8.93 7.32 5.82
N CYS A 52 -8.31 8.25 5.09
CA CYS A 52 -6.90 8.17 4.72
C CYS A 52 -6.04 8.91 5.74
N GLU A 53 -4.81 8.46 5.92
CA GLU A 53 -3.78 9.21 6.62
C GLU A 53 -2.95 9.99 5.60
N VAL A 54 -2.67 11.27 5.87
CA VAL A 54 -1.80 12.11 5.03
C VAL A 54 -0.60 12.55 5.86
N ILE A 55 0.60 12.32 5.34
CA ILE A 55 1.87 12.74 5.95
C ILE A 55 2.73 13.48 4.93
N GLU A 56 3.72 14.23 5.40
CA GLU A 56 4.65 14.94 4.51
C GLU A 56 5.62 13.96 3.82
N LEU A 57 5.92 14.20 2.54
CA LEU A 57 6.84 13.37 1.73
C LEU A 57 8.29 13.40 2.24
N ASN A 58 8.69 14.50 2.89
CA ASN A 58 10.01 14.67 3.52
C ASN A 58 10.13 13.99 4.90
N SER A 59 9.05 13.36 5.38
CA SER A 59 9.06 12.64 6.66
C SER A 59 10.18 11.60 6.70
N SER A 60 10.68 11.31 7.90
CA SER A 60 11.69 10.26 8.06
C SER A 60 11.16 8.91 7.55
N MET A 61 12.07 8.06 7.06
CA MET A 61 11.72 6.71 6.58
C MET A 61 10.98 5.90 7.65
N GLU A 62 11.36 6.09 8.92
CA GLU A 62 10.71 5.47 10.07
C GLU A 62 9.25 5.89 10.24
N ILE A 63 8.95 7.19 10.09
CA ILE A 63 7.58 7.72 10.15
C ILE A 63 6.74 7.15 9.00
N ILE A 64 7.28 7.15 7.77
CA ILE A 64 6.60 6.63 6.59
C ILE A 64 6.26 5.15 6.79
N GLY A 65 7.24 4.33 7.18
CA GLY A 65 7.03 2.90 7.42
C GLY A 65 6.02 2.62 8.54
N LYS A 66 6.08 3.36 9.66
CA LYS A 66 5.13 3.22 10.77
C LYS A 66 3.71 3.56 10.33
N ALA A 67 3.54 4.64 9.57
CA ALA A 67 2.24 5.04 9.04
C ALA A 67 1.67 3.98 8.10
N ILE A 68 2.49 3.44 7.19
CA ILE A 68 2.07 2.37 6.28
C ILE A 68 1.64 1.12 7.05
N LYS A 69 2.45 0.64 8.01
CA LYS A 69 2.13 -0.55 8.81
C LYS A 69 0.83 -0.39 9.59
N ARG A 70 0.67 0.74 10.30
CA ARG A 70 -0.55 1.02 11.06
C ARG A 70 -1.78 1.04 10.15
N ASN A 71 -1.69 1.62 8.96
CA ASN A 71 -2.82 1.66 8.01
C ASN A 71 -3.06 0.31 7.31
N PHE A 72 -2.03 -0.50 7.10
CA PHE A 72 -2.17 -1.89 6.64
C PHE A 72 -2.92 -2.74 7.67
N ASP A 73 -2.67 -2.51 8.96
CA ASP A 73 -3.36 -3.22 10.04
C ASP A 73 -4.83 -2.81 10.23
N LYS A 74 -5.25 -1.65 9.71
CA LYS A 74 -6.65 -1.24 9.65
C LYS A 74 -7.49 -2.06 8.66
N PHE A 75 -6.86 -2.90 7.82
CA PHE A 75 -7.57 -3.73 6.86
C PHE A 75 -8.71 -4.52 7.54
N ASN A 76 -9.91 -4.45 6.96
CA ASN A 76 -11.08 -5.15 7.46
C ASN A 76 -11.87 -5.81 6.31
N ILE A 77 -12.81 -6.68 6.69
CA ILE A 77 -13.82 -7.23 5.80
C ILE A 77 -15.14 -6.60 6.22
N GLU A 78 -15.75 -5.84 5.32
CA GLU A 78 -16.95 -5.06 5.62
C GLU A 78 -17.85 -5.00 4.38
N GLU A 79 -19.16 -5.10 4.60
CA GLU A 79 -20.13 -4.94 3.52
C GLU A 79 -20.25 -3.46 3.16
N LYS A 80 -19.99 -3.15 1.91
CA LYS A 80 -20.11 -1.79 1.41
C LYS A 80 -21.59 -1.50 1.14
N LYS A 81 -22.18 -0.62 1.96
CA LYS A 81 -23.61 -0.24 1.85
C LYS A 81 -23.99 0.40 0.50
N THR A 82 -23.00 0.86 -0.27
CA THR A 82 -23.16 1.42 -1.61
C THR A 82 -22.19 0.72 -2.56
N GLY A 83 -22.61 0.47 -3.81
CA GLY A 83 -21.91 -0.38 -4.79
C GLY A 83 -20.46 0.02 -5.14
N MET A 84 -19.91 -0.62 -6.18
CA MET A 84 -18.56 -0.34 -6.67
C MET A 84 -18.42 1.18 -6.91
N GLY A 85 -17.64 1.84 -6.06
CA GLY A 85 -17.62 3.31 -6.02
C GLY A 85 -16.95 3.82 -7.29
N ASN A 86 -17.54 4.82 -7.94
CA ASN A 86 -16.85 5.55 -9.00
C ASN A 86 -15.47 6.00 -8.49
N LYS A 87 -14.45 6.04 -9.36
CA LYS A 87 -13.12 6.52 -8.96
C LYS A 87 -13.18 7.89 -8.28
N SER A 88 -14.11 8.76 -8.70
CA SER A 88 -14.38 10.07 -8.10
C SER A 88 -14.74 10.02 -6.61
N ASP A 89 -15.15 8.87 -6.10
CA ASP A 89 -15.47 8.68 -4.69
C ASP A 89 -14.31 8.21 -3.83
N TRP A 90 -13.15 7.94 -4.44
CA TRP A 90 -11.97 7.44 -3.73
C TRP A 90 -11.56 8.40 -2.61
N PRO A 91 -11.53 7.93 -1.35
CA PRO A 91 -10.99 8.65 -0.21
C PRO A 91 -9.64 9.32 -0.49
N ALA A 92 -8.71 8.63 -1.18
CA ALA A 92 -7.41 9.21 -1.52
C ALA A 92 -7.53 10.39 -2.50
N PHE A 93 -8.42 10.30 -3.49
CA PHE A 93 -8.70 11.40 -4.40
C PHE A 93 -9.27 12.61 -3.64
N LYS A 94 -10.22 12.38 -2.73
CA LYS A 94 -10.78 13.44 -1.87
C LYS A 94 -9.71 14.07 -0.97
N ALA A 95 -8.82 13.26 -0.40
CA ALA A 95 -7.71 13.71 0.44
C ALA A 95 -6.70 14.58 -0.33
N SER A 96 -6.44 14.25 -1.60
CA SER A 96 -5.49 14.99 -2.46
C SER A 96 -5.92 16.41 -2.82
N LYS A 97 -7.22 16.72 -2.68
CA LYS A 97 -7.85 17.99 -3.09
C LYS A 97 -7.69 18.32 -4.59
N GLU A 98 -7.35 17.34 -5.42
CA GLU A 98 -7.30 17.52 -6.87
C GLU A 98 -8.68 17.73 -7.48
N LYS A 99 -8.74 18.55 -8.54
CA LYS A 99 -10.01 18.92 -9.18
C LYS A 99 -10.57 17.83 -10.10
N SER A 100 -9.76 16.86 -10.49
CA SER A 100 -10.17 15.76 -11.36
C SER A 100 -9.32 14.52 -11.15
N MET A 101 -9.91 13.35 -11.42
CA MET A 101 -9.21 12.07 -11.32
C MET A 101 -7.96 12.02 -12.21
N ARG A 102 -8.05 12.57 -13.43
CA ARG A 102 -6.91 12.66 -14.34
C ARG A 102 -5.72 13.39 -13.70
N ARG A 103 -5.96 14.54 -13.06
CA ARG A 103 -4.89 15.29 -12.39
C ARG A 103 -4.34 14.55 -11.18
N PHE A 104 -5.19 13.83 -10.46
CA PHE A 104 -4.75 12.98 -9.38
C PHE A 104 -3.80 11.87 -9.88
N GLU A 105 -4.20 11.13 -10.91
CA GLU A 105 -3.38 10.08 -11.51
C GLU A 105 -2.08 10.62 -12.17
N GLU A 106 -2.09 11.85 -12.70
CA GLU A 106 -0.89 12.52 -13.23
C GLU A 106 0.08 12.96 -12.13
N LYS A 107 -0.42 13.40 -10.97
CA LYS A 107 0.40 14.02 -9.90
C LYS A 107 0.78 13.08 -8.77
N TYR A 108 0.07 11.97 -8.61
CA TYR A 108 0.29 11.00 -7.56
C TYR A 108 0.71 9.67 -8.16
N ARG A 109 1.88 9.18 -7.76
CA ARG A 109 2.30 7.81 -8.06
C ARG A 109 1.63 6.86 -7.07
N ARG A 110 0.88 5.90 -7.60
CA ARG A 110 0.21 4.87 -6.81
C ARG A 110 1.14 3.68 -6.57
N ILE A 111 1.36 3.34 -5.30
CA ILE A 111 2.06 2.14 -4.86
C ILE A 111 1.08 1.25 -4.08
N SER A 112 0.92 0.01 -4.55
CA SER A 112 0.10 -1.01 -3.91
C SER A 112 0.96 -1.90 -3.01
N ILE A 113 0.55 -2.09 -1.76
CA ILE A 113 1.24 -2.95 -0.79
C ILE A 113 0.26 -4.03 -0.32
N ARG A 114 0.59 -5.29 -0.57
CA ARG A 114 -0.32 -6.44 -0.31
C ARG A 114 0.43 -7.57 0.34
N GLY A 115 -0.26 -8.38 1.16
CA GLY A 115 0.28 -9.67 1.56
C GLY A 115 0.53 -10.55 0.33
N LEU A 116 1.63 -11.30 0.32
CA LEU A 116 1.89 -12.30 -0.72
C LEU A 116 1.02 -13.55 -0.52
N THR A 117 0.64 -13.83 0.73
CA THR A 117 -0.24 -14.93 1.14
C THR A 117 -1.22 -14.44 2.21
N ASP A 118 -2.21 -15.26 2.54
CA ASP A 118 -3.19 -15.00 3.61
C ASP A 118 -2.57 -14.85 5.02
N ARG A 119 -1.33 -15.30 5.20
CA ARG A 119 -0.54 -15.08 6.42
C ARG A 119 0.06 -13.68 6.51
N ASN A 120 0.18 -12.98 5.38
CA ASN A 120 0.74 -11.62 5.29
C ASN A 120 2.15 -11.47 5.91
N ASN A 121 2.95 -12.54 6.01
CA ASN A 121 4.32 -12.48 6.55
C ASN A 121 5.32 -11.83 5.57
N THR A 122 4.98 -11.84 4.28
CA THR A 122 5.73 -11.17 3.21
C THR A 122 4.79 -10.21 2.52
N LEU A 123 5.26 -8.99 2.29
CA LEU A 123 4.56 -7.95 1.56
C LEU A 123 5.12 -7.88 0.14
N ARG A 124 4.21 -7.82 -0.83
CA ARG A 124 4.47 -7.47 -2.21
C ARG A 124 4.13 -5.99 -2.40
N ILE A 125 5.08 -5.24 -2.95
CA ILE A 125 4.98 -3.82 -3.23
C ILE A 125 5.05 -3.65 -4.74
N GLU A 126 4.06 -3.00 -5.32
CA GLU A 126 3.89 -2.87 -6.77
C GLU A 126 3.60 -1.41 -7.16
N THR A 127 4.24 -0.94 -8.21
CA THR A 127 3.92 0.34 -8.86
C THR A 127 4.04 0.18 -10.36
N VAL A 128 3.22 0.92 -11.10
CA VAL A 128 3.36 1.06 -12.55
C VAL A 128 4.18 2.33 -12.81
N LEU A 129 5.17 2.24 -13.68
CA LEU A 129 5.92 3.40 -14.18
C LEU A 129 5.23 3.87 -15.46
N ASN A 130 4.77 5.13 -15.45
CA ASN A 130 4.04 5.76 -16.57
C ASN A 130 4.98 6.09 -17.74
N LEU A 131 5.50 5.06 -18.40
CA LEU A 131 6.28 5.14 -19.62
C LEU A 131 5.40 4.72 -20.82
N PRO A 132 5.77 5.04 -22.07
CA PRO A 132 5.02 4.63 -23.25
C PRO A 132 4.81 3.11 -23.37
N ILE A 133 5.70 2.34 -22.72
CA ILE A 133 5.55 0.91 -22.46
C ILE A 133 5.28 0.83 -20.96
N GLU A 134 4.09 0.39 -20.54
CA GLU A 134 3.76 0.24 -19.12
C GLU A 134 4.74 -0.76 -18.48
N ILE A 135 5.55 -0.28 -17.53
CA ILE A 135 6.52 -1.13 -16.82
C ILE A 135 6.09 -1.29 -15.38
N ASP A 136 5.85 -2.53 -14.98
CA ASP A 136 5.56 -2.91 -13.60
C ASP A 136 6.86 -3.07 -12.80
N LEU A 137 7.02 -2.28 -11.75
CA LEU A 137 8.07 -2.46 -10.76
C LEU A 137 7.50 -3.14 -9.53
N THR A 138 8.04 -4.33 -9.23
CA THR A 138 7.67 -5.13 -8.06
C THR A 138 8.84 -5.29 -7.11
N SER A 139 8.58 -5.18 -5.80
CA SER A 139 9.51 -5.55 -4.75
C SER A 139 8.81 -6.41 -3.70
N THR A 140 9.57 -7.17 -2.93
CA THR A 140 9.04 -7.92 -1.78
C THR A 140 9.86 -7.60 -0.54
N ILE A 141 9.21 -7.61 0.62
CA ILE A 141 9.82 -7.34 1.92
C ILE A 141 9.11 -8.14 3.01
N SER A 142 9.83 -8.50 4.08
CA SER A 142 9.20 -9.10 5.27
C SER A 142 8.21 -8.11 5.89
N ALA A 143 7.03 -8.57 6.31
CA ALA A 143 6.10 -7.75 7.10
C ALA A 143 6.66 -7.38 8.48
N HIS A 144 7.65 -8.15 8.96
CA HIS A 144 8.38 -7.92 10.20
C HIS A 144 9.63 -7.05 10.04
N CYS A 145 9.92 -6.50 8.85
CA CYS A 145 11.03 -5.57 8.66
C CYS A 145 10.96 -4.36 9.59
N GLU A 146 12.07 -3.66 9.82
CA GLU A 146 12.01 -2.40 10.55
C GLU A 146 11.21 -1.35 9.76
N PRO A 147 10.44 -0.45 10.41
CA PRO A 147 9.65 0.55 9.70
C PRO A 147 10.50 1.43 8.77
N SER A 148 11.70 1.84 9.22
CA SER A 148 12.68 2.55 8.38
C SER A 148 13.04 1.81 7.09
N GLU A 149 13.13 0.48 7.11
CA GLU A 149 13.41 -0.32 5.91
C GLU A 149 12.24 -0.26 4.91
N LEU A 150 11.01 -0.40 5.41
CA LEU A 150 9.80 -0.27 4.58
C LEU A 150 9.69 1.13 3.98
N GLY A 151 9.87 2.19 4.78
CA GLY A 151 9.84 3.57 4.29
C GLY A 151 10.90 3.82 3.22
N ASN A 152 12.13 3.35 3.44
CA ASN A 152 13.21 3.43 2.45
C ASN A 152 12.84 2.70 1.15
N ARG A 153 12.26 1.50 1.23
CA ARG A 153 11.83 0.71 0.06
C ARG A 153 10.80 1.47 -0.78
N ILE A 154 9.80 2.05 -0.12
CA ILE A 154 8.73 2.80 -0.77
C ILE A 154 9.28 4.04 -1.47
N LEU A 155 10.14 4.81 -0.81
CA LEU A 155 10.76 5.99 -1.43
C LEU A 155 11.68 5.63 -2.59
N LYS A 156 12.42 4.52 -2.52
CA LYS A 156 13.25 4.03 -3.65
C LYS A 156 12.41 3.64 -4.85
N MET A 157 11.27 2.97 -4.65
CA MET A 157 10.34 2.64 -5.73
C MET A 157 9.63 3.89 -6.27
N PHE A 158 9.34 4.87 -5.41
CA PHE A 158 8.76 6.13 -5.84
C PHE A 158 9.73 6.96 -6.69
N ARG A 159 11.01 7.00 -6.32
CA ARG A 159 12.07 7.75 -7.03
C ARG A 159 12.73 6.94 -8.14
N SER A 160 12.27 5.72 -8.41
CA SER A 160 12.84 4.94 -9.50
C SER A 160 12.42 5.57 -10.83
N GLU A 161 13.41 5.73 -11.70
CA GLU A 161 13.27 6.19 -13.06
C GLU A 161 13.91 5.15 -13.99
N ILE A 162 13.39 5.04 -15.20
CA ILE A 162 14.00 4.23 -16.25
C ILE A 162 14.66 5.19 -17.22
N THR A 163 15.96 5.01 -17.41
CA THR A 163 16.78 5.83 -18.30
C THR A 163 17.40 4.93 -19.36
N GLU A 164 17.35 5.33 -20.63
CA GLU A 164 18.13 4.68 -21.67
C GLU A 164 19.62 4.96 -21.45
N ARG A 165 20.45 3.91 -21.54
CA ARG A 165 21.90 4.07 -21.53
C ARG A 165 22.32 4.68 -22.87
N LYS A 166 23.09 5.78 -22.81
CA LYS A 166 23.77 6.36 -23.96
C LYS A 166 25.02 5.55 -24.32
#